data_AF-A0A1E3W847-F1
#
_entry.id   AF-A0A1E3W847-F1
#
_cell.length_a   1.000
_cell.length_b   1.000
_cell.length_c   1.000
_cell.angle_alpha   90.00
_cell.angle_beta   90.00
_cell.angle_gamma   90.00
#
_symmetry.space_group_name_H-M   'P 1'
#
loop_
_entity.id
_entity.type
_entity.pdbx_description
1 polymer ?
#
loop_
_entity_poly.entity_id
_entity_poly.type
_entity_poly.pdbx_seq_one_letter_code
_entity_poly.pdbx_strand_id
1 'polypeptide(L)'
;MILGVPEQEVNGFLAGYVAQKIRLGEGKEAWALMKQYYDRNTDWGLEICDQELDGETGECPGETQKVTFPEALERMLKKNGYMIGG
;
A
#
# COMPACT_ATOMS: atom_id res chain seq x y z
N MET A 1 8.62 15.16 -1.02
CA MET A 1 7.52 15.94 -0.41
C MET A 1 6.46 16.21 -1.47
N ILE A 2 5.21 15.85 -1.19
CA ILE A 2 4.04 16.19 -2.03
C ILE A 2 3.42 17.45 -1.43
N LEU A 3 3.26 18.51 -2.23
CA LEU A 3 2.72 19.79 -1.74
C LEU A 3 1.32 19.59 -1.15
N GLY A 4 1.12 20.05 0.09
CA GLY A 4 -0.17 19.95 0.79
C GLY A 4 -0.45 18.62 1.48
N VAL A 5 0.49 17.66 1.47
CA VAL A 5 0.37 16.38 2.20
C VAL A 5 1.40 16.35 3.33
N PRO A 6 0.99 16.18 4.60
CA PRO A 6 1.93 15.98 5.70
C PRO A 6 2.85 14.77 5.45
N GLU A 7 4.11 14.84 5.86
CA GLU A 7 5.11 13.79 5.56
C GLU A 7 4.66 12.41 6.03
N GLN A 8 4.08 12.32 7.22
CA GLN A 8 3.57 11.07 7.80
C GLN A 8 2.37 10.48 7.03
N GLU A 9 1.68 11.26 6.20
CA GLU A 9 0.50 10.85 5.42
C GLU A 9 0.84 10.50 3.97
N VAL A 10 2.08 10.72 3.52
CA VAL A 10 2.48 10.56 2.11
C VAL A 10 2.15 9.17 1.58
N ASN A 11 2.38 8.12 2.38
CA ASN A 11 2.12 6.75 1.96
C ASN A 11 0.62 6.44 1.87
N GLY A 12 -0.19 6.91 2.83
CA GLY A 12 -1.65 6.80 2.75
C GLY A 12 -2.22 7.52 1.54
N PHE A 13 -1.75 8.73 1.27
CA PHE A 13 -2.13 9.51 0.10
C PHE A 13 -1.80 8.78 -1.21
N LEU A 14 -0.57 8.27 -1.34
CA LEU A 14 -0.12 7.55 -2.54
C LEU A 14 -0.87 6.24 -2.75
N ALA A 15 -1.22 5.51 -1.67
CA ALA A 15 -2.04 4.31 -1.76
C ALA A 15 -3.41 4.61 -2.36
N GLY A 16 -4.09 5.65 -1.86
CA GLY A 16 -5.38 6.09 -2.38
C GLY A 16 -5.29 6.62 -3.81
N TYR A 17 -4.22 7.35 -4.14
CA TYR A 17 -3.97 7.83 -5.49
C TYR A 17 -3.80 6.67 -6.49
N VAL A 18 -2.96 5.68 -6.17
CA VAL A 18 -2.76 4.49 -7.02
C VAL A 18 -4.07 3.74 -7.24
N ALA A 19 -4.81 3.46 -6.17
CA ALA A 19 -6.09 2.73 -6.27
C ALA A 19 -7.09 3.45 -7.18
N GLN A 20 -7.21 4.77 -7.06
CA GLN A 20 -8.08 5.57 -7.93
C GLN A 20 -7.62 5.54 -9.39
N LYS A 21 -6.33 5.68 -9.65
CA LYS A 21 -5.77 5.70 -10.99
C LYS A 21 -5.86 4.36 -11.71
N ILE A 22 -5.75 3.24 -10.98
CA ILE A 22 -6.03 1.90 -11.54
C ILE A 22 -7.44 1.83 -12.13
N ARG A 23 -8.45 2.41 -11.47
CA ARG A 23 -9.84 2.43 -11.98
C ARG A 23 -10.01 3.24 -13.26
N LEU A 24 -9.08 4.14 -13.55
CA LEU A 24 -9.06 4.96 -14.76
C LEU A 24 -8.19 4.36 -15.88
N GLY A 25 -7.57 3.19 -15.66
CA GLY A 25 -6.62 2.59 -16.59
C GLY A 25 -5.22 3.19 -16.54
N GLU A 26 -4.93 4.08 -15.58
CA GLU A 26 -3.65 4.80 -15.42
C GLU A 26 -2.78 4.18 -14.30
N GLY A 27 -2.99 2.88 -14.02
CA GLY A 27 -2.37 2.20 -12.89
C GLY A 27 -0.84 2.14 -12.99
N LYS A 28 -0.29 2.01 -14.20
CA LYS A 28 1.15 1.86 -14.43
C LYS A 28 1.91 3.16 -14.14
N GLU A 29 1.40 4.28 -14.66
CA GLU A 29 1.93 5.62 -14.43
C GLU A 29 1.83 5.99 -12.95
N ALA A 30 0.68 5.69 -12.33
CA ALA A 30 0.48 5.96 -10.92
C ALA A 30 1.42 5.15 -10.02
N TRP A 31 1.65 3.87 -10.36
CA TRP A 31 2.61 3.02 -9.65
C TRP A 31 4.04 3.55 -9.75
N ALA A 32 4.45 4.01 -10.94
CA ALA A 32 5.76 4.62 -11.13
C ALA A 32 5.94 5.88 -10.28
N LEU A 33 4.91 6.74 -10.21
CA LEU A 33 4.91 7.92 -9.37
C LEU A 33 5.00 7.55 -7.89
N MET A 34 4.21 6.59 -7.42
CA MET A 34 4.26 6.12 -6.04
C MET A 34 5.68 5.68 -5.65
N LYS A 35 6.35 4.88 -6.49
CA LYS A 35 7.74 4.42 -6.24
C LYS A 35 8.75 5.57 -6.15
N GLN A 36 8.47 6.70 -6.78
CA GLN A 36 9.33 7.89 -6.72
C GLN A 36 9.14 8.68 -5.42
N TYR A 37 7.91 8.75 -4.89
CA TYR A 37 7.55 9.71 -3.85
C TYR A 37 7.20 9.11 -2.49
N TYR A 38 7.04 7.79 -2.38
CA TYR A 38 6.71 7.16 -1.10
C TYR A 38 7.78 7.47 -0.04
N ASP A 39 7.32 7.62 1.20
CA ASP A 39 8.21 7.71 2.34
C ASP A 39 8.80 6.33 2.65
N ARG A 40 10.14 6.25 2.59
CA ARG A 40 10.94 5.04 2.83
C ARG A 40 11.25 4.81 4.29
N ASN A 41 11.05 5.83 5.14
CA ASN A 41 11.45 5.80 6.53
C ASN A 41 10.30 5.42 7.46
N THR A 42 9.07 5.34 6.96
CA THR A 42 7.96 4.86 7.78
C THR A 42 8.11 3.37 8.09
N ASP A 43 7.85 3.02 9.33
CA ASP A 43 7.77 1.67 9.84
C ASP A 43 6.34 1.27 10.22
N TRP A 44 5.40 2.21 10.18
CA TRP A 44 4.02 2.02 10.60
C TRP A 44 3.18 1.34 9.52
N GLY A 45 2.43 0.30 9.90
CA GLY A 45 1.47 -0.38 9.02
C GLY A 45 2.09 -1.26 7.93
N LEU A 46 3.37 -1.63 8.08
CA LEU A 46 4.12 -2.43 7.11
C LEU A 46 4.35 -3.87 7.56
N GLU A 47 3.47 -4.38 8.40
CA GLU A 47 3.49 -5.77 8.87
C GLU A 47 2.41 -6.56 8.14
N ILE A 48 2.80 -7.69 7.54
CA ILE A 48 1.86 -8.64 6.95
C ILE A 48 1.83 -9.91 7.78
N CYS A 49 0.62 -10.44 7.99
CA CYS A 49 0.46 -11.79 8.50
C CYS A 49 0.66 -12.78 7.35
N ASP A 50 1.43 -13.84 7.61
CA ASP A 50 1.59 -14.98 6.71
C ASP A 50 0.30 -15.82 6.60
N GLN A 51 -0.57 -15.72 7.61
CA GLN A 51 -1.88 -16.35 7.69
C GLN A 51 -3.02 -15.32 7.56
N GLU A 52 -4.25 -15.83 7.43
CA GLU A 52 -5.43 -14.98 7.50
C GLU A 52 -5.59 -14.46 8.94
N LEU A 53 -5.89 -13.17 9.08
CA LEU A 53 -6.11 -12.57 10.39
C LEU A 53 -7.32 -13.24 11.06
N ASP A 54 -7.25 -13.36 12.38
CA ASP A 54 -8.36 -13.84 13.17
C ASP A 54 -9.59 -12.92 13.00
N GLY A 55 -10.74 -13.51 12.69
CA GLY A 55 -11.94 -12.77 12.33
C GLY A 55 -12.62 -12.03 13.49
N GLU A 56 -12.31 -12.40 14.74
CA GLU A 56 -12.90 -11.79 15.95
C GLU A 56 -11.98 -10.73 16.56
N THR A 57 -10.67 -11.00 16.59
CA THR A 57 -9.67 -10.16 17.25
C THR A 57 -8.87 -9.31 16.27
N GLY A 58 -8.80 -9.70 14.99
CA GLY A 58 -7.93 -9.07 13.99
C GLY A 58 -6.45 -9.36 14.20
N GLU A 59 -6.08 -10.25 15.12
CA GLU A 59 -4.70 -10.62 15.41
C GLU A 59 -4.13 -11.55 14.32
N CYS A 60 -2.80 -11.52 14.16
CA CYS A 60 -2.10 -12.47 13.30
C CYS A 60 -1.87 -13.78 14.06
N PRO A 61 -2.49 -14.91 13.66
CA PRO A 61 -2.27 -16.19 14.34
C PRO A 61 -0.91 -16.82 14.03
N GLY A 62 -0.19 -16.30 13.03
CA GLY A 62 1.11 -16.78 12.58
C GLY A 62 2.23 -15.75 12.78
N GLU A 63 3.22 -15.79 11.89
CA GLU A 63 4.34 -14.86 11.95
C GLU A 63 4.02 -13.56 11.20
N THR A 64 4.31 -12.43 11.86
CA THR A 64 4.26 -11.12 11.21
C THR A 64 5.59 -10.85 10.51
N GLN A 65 5.52 -10.56 9.21
CA GLN A 65 6.68 -10.14 8.43
C GLN A 65 6.63 -8.65 8.14
N LYS A 66 7.71 -7.93 8.43
CA LYS A 66 7.89 -6.54 7.98
C LYS A 66 8.21 -6.51 6.49
N VAL A 67 7.49 -5.68 5.75
CA VAL A 67 7.66 -5.47 4.31
C VAL A 67 7.88 -4.00 4.00
N THR A 68 8.19 -3.67 2.76
CA THR A 68 8.21 -2.29 2.28
C THR A 68 6.79 -1.80 1.97
N PHE A 69 6.60 -0.48 1.97
CA PHE A 69 5.32 0.12 1.58
C PHE A 69 4.82 -0.33 0.20
N PRO A 70 5.65 -0.35 -0.87
CA PRO A 70 5.22 -0.87 -2.16
C PRO A 70 4.74 -2.34 -2.11
N GLU A 71 5.42 -3.20 -1.36
CA GLU A 71 5.02 -4.62 -1.21
C GLU A 71 3.68 -4.76 -0.49
N ALA A 72 3.50 -4.03 0.62
CA ALA A 72 2.24 -4.00 1.37
C ALA A 72 1.08 -3.50 0.48
N LEU A 73 1.31 -2.41 -0.25
CA LEU A 73 0.32 -1.82 -1.14
C LEU A 73 -0.04 -2.76 -2.29
N GLU A 74 0.95 -3.38 -2.94
CA GLU A 74 0.70 -4.34 -4.02
C GLU A 74 -0.16 -5.51 -3.56
N ARG A 75 0.14 -6.08 -2.39
CA ARG A 75 -0.65 -7.15 -1.77
C ARG A 75 -2.09 -6.71 -1.52
N MET A 76 -2.28 -5.53 -0.93
CA MET A 76 -3.60 -4.97 -0.65
C MET A 76 -4.41 -4.76 -1.94
N LEU A 77 -3.80 -4.16 -2.96
CA LEU A 77 -4.44 -3.91 -4.25
C LEU A 77 -4.90 -5.21 -4.90
N LYS A 78 -4.02 -6.21 -4.99
CA LYS A 78 -4.34 -7.53 -5.56
C LYS A 78 -5.47 -8.22 -4.80
N LYS A 79 -5.43 -8.21 -3.46
CA LYS A 79 -6.48 -8.80 -2.61
C LYS A 79 -7.86 -8.17 -2.89
N ASN A 80 -7.89 -6.88 -3.24
CA ASN A 80 -9.11 -6.15 -3.53
C ASN A 80 -9.47 -6.07 -5.04
N GLY A 81 -8.79 -6.85 -5.89
CA GLY A 81 -9.09 -6.90 -7.33
C GLY A 81 -8.56 -5.72 -8.15
N TYR A 82 -7.68 -4.89 -7.57
CA TYR A 82 -6.99 -3.83 -8.31
C TYR A 82 -5.77 -4.41 -9.02
N MET A 83 -5.80 -4.43 -10.35
CA MET A 83 -4.67 -4.88 -11.16
C MET A 83 -3.77 -3.69 -11.51
N ILE A 84 -2.50 -3.76 -11.13
CA ILE A 84 -1.48 -2.78 -11.55
C ILE A 84 -1.14 -3.10 -13.02
N GLY A 85 -1.98 -2.61 -13.92
CA GLY A 85 -1.88 -2.86 -15.36
C GLY A 85 -3.00 -2.17 -16.14
N GLY A 86 -2.61 -1.58 -17.27
CA GLY A 86 -3.39 -0.85 -18.25
C GLY A 86 -2.52 -0.65 -19.48
#